data_AF-A0A2H3DJ76-F1
#
_entry.id   AF-A0A2H3DJ76-F1
#
_cell.length_a   1.000
_cell.length_b   1.000
_cell.length_c   1.000
_cell.angle_alpha   90.00
_cell.angle_beta   90.00
_cell.angle_gamma   90.00
#
_symmetry.space_group_name_H-M   'P 1'
#
loop_
_entity.id
_entity.type
_entity.pdbx_description
1 polymer ?
#
loop_
_entity_poly.entity_id
_entity_poly.type
_entity_poly.pdbx_seq_one_letter_code
_entity_poly.pdbx_strand_id
1 'polypeptide(L)' 'MDNFPCEIWIHIFEFSCTDGGQTGRSISLVSKLARDLVQPLRLNSLCVTSARQIIGLREHLERLSVDERAVYHLFIAS' A
#
# COMPACT_ATOMS: atom_id res chain seq x y z
N MET A 1 -15.94 -0.63 -10.89
CA MET A 1 -15.33 -1.98 -10.80
C MET A 1 -16.45 -3.02 -10.81
N ASP A 2 -17.53 -2.76 -11.54
CA ASP A 2 -18.86 -3.21 -11.13
C ASP A 2 -19.29 -4.51 -11.83
N ASN A 3 -18.38 -5.07 -12.62
CA ASN A 3 -18.61 -6.23 -13.48
C ASN A 3 -17.93 -7.50 -12.94
N PHE A 4 -17.07 -7.38 -11.93
CA PHE A 4 -16.35 -8.51 -11.33
C PHE A 4 -16.45 -8.44 -9.80
N PRO A 5 -16.45 -9.61 -9.12
CA PRO A 5 -16.37 -9.68 -7.67
C PRO A 5 -15.12 -8.98 -7.11
N CYS A 6 -15.20 -8.53 -5.85
CA CYS A 6 -14.11 -7.86 -5.16
C CYS A 6 -12.84 -8.71 -5.10
N GLU A 7 -12.98 -10.03 -5.00
CA GLU A 7 -11.88 -10.99 -4.92
C GLU A 7 -10.98 -10.94 -6.16
N ILE A 8 -11.56 -10.75 -7.35
CA ILE A 8 -10.79 -10.63 -8.59
C ILE A 8 -9.97 -9.34 -8.58
N TRP A 9 -10.57 -8.23 -8.13
CA TRP A 9 -9.87 -6.96 -8.02
C TRP A 9 -8.77 -6.97 -6.97
N ILE A 10 -9.01 -7.58 -5.81
CA ILE A 10 -8.00 -7.78 -4.76
C ILE A 10 -6.82 -8.54 -5.36
N HIS A 11 -7.09 -9.65 -6.05
CA HIS A 11 -6.03 -10.45 -6.65
C HIS A 11 -5.22 -9.68 -7.70
N ILE A 12 -5.88 -8.89 -8.55
CA ILE A 12 -5.19 -7.99 -9.49
C ILE A 12 -4.32 -6.98 -8.74
N PHE A 13 -4.84 -6.38 -7.66
CA PHE A 13 -4.12 -5.38 -6.89
C PHE A 13 -2.92 -5.95 -6.14
N GLU A 14 -2.99 -7.20 -5.66
CA GLU A 14 -1.86 -7.90 -5.04
C GLU A 14 -0.66 -7.99 -6.00
N PHE A 15 -0.90 -8.30 -7.28
CA PHE A 15 0.17 -8.36 -8.28
C PHE A 15 0.64 -6.97 -8.71
N SER A 16 -0.27 -5.99 -8.80
CA SER A 16 0.09 -4.65 -9.29
C SER A 16 0.78 -3.78 -8.23
N CYS A 17 0.50 -3.97 -6.94
CA CYS A 17 1.03 -3.14 -5.85
C CYS A 17 2.41 -3.60 -5.35
N THR A 18 3.30 -3.95 -6.27
CA THR A 18 4.66 -4.43 -5.98
C THR A 18 5.73 -3.35 -6.19
N ASP A 19 5.34 -2.15 -6.60
CA ASP A 19 6.19 -1.07 -7.11
C ASP A 19 6.55 0.03 -6.08
N GLY A 20 6.74 -0.34 -4.81
CA GLY A 20 7.09 0.61 -3.75
C GLY A 20 5.92 1.51 -3.32
N GLY A 21 4.69 1.14 -3.69
CA GLY A 21 3.45 1.78 -3.25
C GLY A 21 2.90 2.83 -4.22
N GLN A 22 3.53 3.05 -5.39
CA GLN A 22 3.04 3.99 -6.38
C GLN A 22 1.69 3.52 -6.96
N THR A 23 1.61 2.27 -7.40
CA THR A 23 0.39 1.73 -8.00
C THR A 23 -0.77 1.70 -7.00
N GLY A 24 -0.52 1.27 -5.76
CA GLY A 24 -1.55 1.27 -4.72
C GLY A 24 -2.12 2.65 -4.41
N ARG A 25 -1.27 3.70 -4.44
CA ARG A 25 -1.72 5.09 -4.29
C ARG A 25 -2.56 5.54 -5.47
N SER A 26 -2.15 5.24 -6.71
CA SER A 26 -2.93 5.56 -7.91
C SER A 26 -4.31 4.89 -7.90
N ILE A 27 -4.37 3.60 -7.54
CA ILE A 27 -5.63 2.84 -7.41
C ILE A 27 -6.55 3.47 -6.37
N SER A 28 -6.02 3.87 -5.21
CA SER A 28 -6.78 4.50 -4.11
C SER A 28 -7.51 5.81 -4.51
N LEU A 29 -7.09 6.43 -5.61
CA LEU A 29 -7.65 7.68 -6.12
C LEU A 29 -8.77 7.47 -7.15
N VAL A 30 -8.93 6.24 -7.68
CA VAL A 30 -9.91 5.94 -8.74
C VAL A 30 -11.34 5.93 -8.21
N SER A 31 -11.58 5.31 -7.05
CA SER A 31 -12.91 5.25 -6.43
C SER A 31 -12.83 4.90 -4.95
N LYS A 32 -13.96 5.05 -4.23
CA LYS A 32 -14.07 4.61 -2.83
C LYS A 32 -13.85 3.10 -2.71
N LEU A 33 -14.48 2.31 -3.56
CA LEU A 33 -14.27 0.87 -3.61
C LEU A 33 -12.80 0.51 -3.86
N ALA A 34 -12.10 1.21 -4.77
CA ALA A 34 -10.69 0.95 -5.06
C ALA A 34 -9.81 1.19 -3.84
N ARG A 35 -10.07 2.29 -3.14
CA ARG A 35 -9.40 2.66 -1.91
C ARG A 35 -9.58 1.60 -0.83
N ASP A 36 -10.79 1.10 -0.66
CA ASP A 36 -11.09 0.10 0.37
C ASP A 36 -10.42 -1.24 0.05
N LEU A 37 -10.45 -1.68 -1.21
CA LEU A 37 -9.84 -2.94 -1.65
C LEU A 37 -8.30 -2.92 -1.61
N VAL A 38 -7.66 -1.77 -1.84
CA VAL A 38 -6.20 -1.64 -1.83
C VAL A 38 -5.63 -1.28 -0.45
N GLN A 39 -6.47 -0.86 0.51
CA GLN A 39 -6.03 -0.51 1.87
C GLN A 39 -5.16 -1.59 2.49
N PRO A 40 -5.52 -2.90 2.45
CA PRO A 40 -4.75 -3.95 3.11
C PRO A 40 -3.35 -4.11 2.49
N LEU A 41 -3.18 -3.70 1.24
CA LEU A 41 -1.95 -3.84 0.47
C LEU A 41 -0.99 -2.66 0.63
N ARG A 42 -1.40 -1.59 1.33
CA ARG A 42 -0.65 -0.32 1.38
C ARG A 42 0.74 -0.42 2.03
N LEU A 43 0.99 -1.47 2.82
CA LEU A 43 2.28 -1.73 3.46
C LEU A 43 3.01 -2.94 2.86
N ASN A 44 2.44 -3.58 1.83
CA ASN A 44 3.08 -4.74 1.21
C ASN A 44 4.36 -4.36 0.49
N SER A 45 4.37 -3.22 -0.23
CA SER A 45 5.55 -2.71 -0.92
C SER A 45 5.72 -1.23 -0.66
N LEU A 46 6.87 -0.84 -0.10
CA LEU A 46 7.21 0.53 0.24
C LEU A 46 8.62 0.86 -0.26
N CYS A 47 8.76 2.05 -0.84
CA CYS A 47 10.04 2.63 -1.24
C CYS A 47 10.26 3.95 -0.48
N VAL A 48 11.39 4.04 0.24
CA VAL A 48 11.83 5.27 0.90
C VAL A 48 13.22 5.65 0.38
N THR A 49 13.35 6.87 -0.13
CA THR A 49 14.56 7.36 -0.82
C THR A 49 15.16 8.59 -0.13
N SER A 50 14.74 8.90 1.10
CA SER A 50 15.20 10.06 1.85
C SER A 50 15.01 9.90 3.35
N ALA A 51 15.86 10.55 4.14
CA ALA A 51 15.73 10.60 5.60
C ALA A 51 14.34 11.11 6.04
N ARG A 52 13.78 12.08 5.32
CA ARG A 52 12.43 12.60 5.59
C ARG A 52 11.36 11.51 5.44
N GLN A 53 11.44 10.69 4.40
CA GLN A 53 10.49 9.59 4.20
C GLN A 53 10.65 8.49 5.24
N ILE A 54 11.89 8.21 5.68
CA ILE A 54 12.14 7.24 6.76
C ILE A 54 11.47 7.69 8.06
N ILE A 55 11.64 8.96 8.44
CA ILE A 55 11.01 9.52 9.64
C ILE A 55 9.49 9.47 9.51
N GLY A 56 8.94 9.92 8.39
CA GLY A 56 7.49 9.90 8.16
C GLY A 56 6.90 8.47 8.15
N LEU A 57 7.63 7.49 7.61
CA LEU A 57 7.22 6.09 7.65
C LEU A 57 7.19 5.57 9.10
N ARG A 58 8.22 5.88 9.89
CA ARG A 58 8.27 5.50 11.31
C ARG A 58 7.07 6.07 12.07
N GLU A 59 6.83 7.37 11.99
CA GLU A 59 5.69 8.03 12.65
C GLU A 59 4.36 7.42 12.21
N HIS A 60 4.25 7.06 10.93
CA HIS A 60 3.05 6.42 10.41
C HIS A 60 2.85 5.01 10.98
N LEU A 61 3.89 4.18 11.03
CA LEU A 61 3.83 2.84 11.60
C LEU A 61 3.53 2.85 13.11
N GLU A 62 4.05 3.82 13.85
CA GLU A 62 3.81 3.99 15.29
C GLU A 62 2.32 4.25 15.61
N ARG A 63 1.56 4.85 14.69
CA ARG A 63 0.11 5.09 14.84
C ARG A 63 -0.76 3.86 14.56
N LEU A 64 -0.20 2.81 13.96
CA LEU A 64 -0.95 1.61 13.61
C LEU A 64 -0.96 0.61 14.76
N SER A 65 -2.02 -0.18 14.84
CA SER A 65 -2.05 -1.36 15.71
C SER A 65 -0.97 -2.37 15.28
N VAL A 66 -0.63 -3.31 16.16
CA VAL A 66 0.41 -4.32 15.90
C VAL A 66 0.07 -5.13 14.65
N ASP A 67 -1.20 -5.49 14.47
CA ASP A 67 -1.67 -6.32 13.36
C ASP A 67 -1.61 -5.57 12.01
N GLU A 68 -1.72 -4.25 12.03
CA GLU A 68 -1.68 -3.40 10.84
C GLU A 68 -0.27 -2.94 10.47
N ARG A 69 0.77 -3.28 11.25
CA ARG A 69 2.13 -2.75 11.11
C ARG A 69 3.05 -3.61 10.23
N ALA A 70 2.55 -4.71 9.68
CA ALA A 70 3.36 -5.59 8.85
C ALA A 70 3.78 -4.91 7.54
N VAL A 71 5.09 -4.71 7.36
CA VAL A 71 5.71 -4.26 6.10
C VAL A 71 6.42 -5.45 5.48
N TYR A 72 5.99 -5.87 4.28
CA TYR A 72 6.51 -7.09 3.66
C TYR A 72 7.76 -6.84 2.79
N HIS A 73 7.71 -5.79 1.96
CA HIS A 73 8.81 -5.41 1.08
C HIS A 73 9.15 -3.93 1.30
N LEU A 74 10.31 -3.67 1.90
CA LEU A 74 10.81 -2.33 2.13
C LEU A 74 12.10 -2.12 1.36
N PHE A 75 12.08 -1.20 0.39
CA PHE A 75 13.27 -0.72 -0.29
C PHE A 75 13.71 0.61 0.32
N ILE A 76 14.99 0.68 0.68
CA ILE A 76 15.63 1.89 1.23
C ILE A 76 16.77 2.26 0.30
N ALA A 77 16.74 3.48 -0.23
CA ALA A 77 17.87 4.10 -0.91
C ALA A 77 18.25 5.41 -0.20
N SER A 78 19.55 5.69 -0.17
CA SER A 78 20.15 6.85 0.50
C SER A 78 21.12 7.56 -0.42
#